data_AF-A0A363TVF0-F1
#
_entry.id   AF-A0A363TVF0-F1
#
_cell.length_a   1.000
_cell.length_b   1.000
_cell.length_c   1.000
_cell.angle_alpha   90.00
_cell.angle_beta   90.00
_cell.angle_gamma   90.00
#
_symmetry.space_group_name_H-M   'P 1'
#
loop_
_entity.id
_entity.type
_entity.pdbx_description
1 polymer ?
#
loop_
_entity_poly.entity_id
_entity_poly.type
_entity_poly.pdbx_seq_one_letter_code
_entity_poly.pdbx_strand_id
1 'polypeptide(L)' 'MARVTVEDCLRRVGSHFELTVVAAKRAKQLLGGVGASIDTSTRRDKPTVVALREIAQGTVRVKH' A
#
# COMPACT_ATOMS: atom_id res chain seq x y z
N MET A 1 -8.49 -5.71 -11.14
CA MET A 1 -7.15 -5.33 -10.66
C MET A 1 -7.05 -3.83 -10.71
N ALA A 2 -7.00 -3.15 -9.57
CA ALA A 2 -6.84 -1.70 -9.54
C ALA A 2 -5.53 -1.30 -10.25
N ARG A 3 -5.61 -0.39 -11.23
CA ARG A 3 -4.42 0.26 -11.81
C ARG A 3 -3.81 1.15 -10.74
N VAL A 4 -2.78 0.66 -10.05
CA VAL A 4 -1.83 1.45 -9.27
C VAL A 4 -0.47 1.24 -9.91
N THR A 5 0.27 2.32 -10.17
CA THR A 5 1.60 2.24 -10.78
C THR A 5 2.68 2.35 -9.71
N VAL A 6 3.89 1.89 -10.03
CA VAL A 6 5.02 2.01 -9.12
C VAL A 6 5.40 3.48 -8.96
N GLU A 7 5.29 4.27 -10.04
CA GLU A 7 5.51 5.71 -10.06
C GLU A 7 4.62 6.45 -9.05
N ASP A 8 3.35 6.05 -8.93
CA ASP A 8 2.44 6.63 -7.93
C ASP A 8 2.92 6.39 -6.49
N CYS A 9 3.53 5.23 -6.25
CA CYS A 9 4.06 4.87 -4.95
C CYS A 9 5.40 5.57 -4.68
N LEU A 10 6.25 5.71 -5.69
CA LEU A 10 7.57 6.34 -5.55
C LEU A 10 7.49 7.84 -5.27
N ARG A 11 6.42 8.53 -5.71
CA ARG A 11 6.17 9.92 -5.29
C ARG A 11 5.98 10.06 -3.78
N ARG A 12 5.75 8.96 -3.06
CA ARG A 12 5.54 8.90 -1.61
C ARG A 12 6.70 8.24 -0.88
N VAL A 13 7.41 7.33 -1.54
CA VAL A 13 8.53 6.58 -1.00
C VAL A 13 9.70 6.70 -1.97
N GLY A 14 10.78 7.39 -1.58
CA GLY A 14 11.87 7.76 -2.48
C GLY A 14 12.72 6.59 -3.00
N SER A 15 12.48 5.37 -2.54
CA SER A 15 13.25 4.18 -2.91
C SER A 15 12.37 2.97 -3.17
N HIS A 16 12.68 2.21 -4.21
CA HIS A 16 12.02 0.94 -4.55
C HIS A 16 12.21 -0.13 -3.47
N PHE A 17 13.38 -0.15 -2.83
CA PHE A 17 13.69 -1.08 -1.75
C PHE A 17 12.82 -0.79 -0.54
N GLU A 18 12.74 0.48 -0.16
CA GLU A 18 11.90 0.94 0.93
C GLU A 18 10.42 0.71 0.64
N LEU A 19 9.97 1.01 -0.59
CA LEU A 19 8.61 0.71 -1.04
C LEU A 19 8.26 -0.76 -0.84
N THR A 20 9.16 -1.66 -1.22
CA THR A 20 8.94 -3.11 -1.07
C THR A 20 8.79 -3.50 0.39
N VAL A 21 9.66 -2.99 1.27
CA VAL A 21 9.61 -3.28 2.71
C VAL A 21 8.34 -2.72 3.35
N VAL A 22 7.98 -1.48 3.05
CA VAL A 22 6.79 -0.80 3.60
C VAL A 22 5.52 -1.49 3.12
N ALA A 23 5.42 -1.78 1.82
CA ALA A 23 4.27 -2.48 1.24
C ALA A 23 4.11 -3.88 1.84
N ALA A 24 5.20 -4.64 1.99
CA ALA A 24 5.18 -5.96 2.61
C ALA A 24 4.72 -5.90 4.09
N LYS A 25 5.25 -4.93 4.85
CA LYS A 25 4.87 -4.73 6.25
C LYS A 25 3.38 -4.38 6.37
N ARG A 26 2.88 -3.47 5.53
CA ARG A 26 1.48 -3.07 5.54
C ARG A 26 0.55 -4.19 5.10
N ALA A 27 0.91 -4.95 4.06
CA ALA A 27 0.14 -6.11 3.62
C ALA A 27 -0.02 -7.16 4.72
N LYS A 28 1.02 -7.40 5.54
CA LYS A 28 0.94 -8.28 6.71
C LYS A 28 -0.04 -7.76 7.77
N GLN A 29 -0.09 -6.45 8.00
CA GLN A 29 -1.08 -5.86 8.93
C GLN A 29 -2.50 -6.09 8.44
N LEU A 30 -2.76 -5.87 7.15
CA LEU A 30 -4.06 -6.12 6.52
C LEU A 30 -4.47 -7.59 6.62
N LEU A 31 -3.52 -8.52 6.42
CA LEU A 31 -3.73 -9.96 6.65
C LEU A 31 -4.03 -10.29 8.12
N GLY A 32 -3.42 -9.56 9.05
CA GLY A 32 -3.66 -9.67 10.49
C GLY A 32 -4.98 -9.04 10.96
N GLY A 33 -5.86 -8.62 10.05
CA GLY A 33 -7.16 -8.04 10.38
C GLY A 33 -7.12 -6.55 10.73
N VAL A 34 -5.97 -5.87 10.56
CA VAL A 34 -5.93 -4.41 10.68
C VAL A 34 -6.72 -3.81 9.51
N GLY A 35 -7.65 -2.90 9.82
CA GLY A 35 -8.50 -2.26 8.81
C GLY A 35 -7.71 -1.55 7.71
N ALA A 36 -8.23 -1.63 6.48
CA ALA A 36 -7.76 -0.82 5.37
C ALA A 36 -8.19 0.64 5.56
N SER A 37 -7.33 1.58 5.20
CA SER A 37 -7.60 3.02 5.24
C SER A 37 -8.30 3.53 3.97
N ILE A 38 -8.52 2.66 2.99
CA ILE A 38 -9.15 2.97 1.71
C ILE A 38 -10.35 2.07 1.49
N ASP A 39 -11.30 2.51 0.66
CA ASP A 39 -12.41 1.66 0.24
C ASP A 39 -11.91 0.46 -0.57
N THR A 40 -12.17 -0.73 -0.01
CA THR A 40 -11.94 -2.05 -0.62
C THR A 40 -13.26 -2.76 -0.95
N SER A 41 -14.42 -2.18 -0.63
CA SER A 41 -15.73 -2.83 -0.86
C SER A 41 -16.00 -3.08 -2.34
N THR A 42 -15.57 -2.15 -3.20
CA THR A 42 -15.79 -2.21 -4.64
C THR A 42 -14.84 -3.19 -5.36
N ARG A 43 -13.73 -3.60 -4.72
CA ARG A 43 -12.70 -4.44 -5.34
C ARG A 43 -12.13 -5.47 -4.36
N ARG A 44 -12.21 -6.76 -4.75
CA ARG A 44 -11.56 -7.89 -4.06
C ARG A 44 -10.04 -7.91 -4.29
N ASP A 45 -9.38 -6.79 -4.01
CA ASP A 45 -7.94 -6.62 -4.16
C ASP A 45 -7.17 -7.43 -3.10
N LYS A 46 -6.04 -8.02 -3.50
CA LYS A 46 -5.14 -8.70 -2.55
C LYS A 46 -4.57 -7.68 -1.55
N PRO A 47 -4.23 -8.08 -0.31
CA PRO A 47 -3.66 -7.18 0.70
C PRO A 47 -2.46 -6.36 0.21
N THR A 48 -1.60 -6.95 -0.62
CA THR A 48 -0.46 -6.25 -1.23
C THR A 48 -0.88 -5.11 -2.15
N VAL A 49 -1.97 -5.29 -2.91
CA VAL A 49 -2.50 -4.26 -3.81
C VAL A 49 -3.16 -3.14 -3.00
N VAL A 50 -3.89 -3.49 -1.93
CA VAL A 50 -4.45 -2.52 -1.00
C VAL A 50 -3.35 -1.68 -0.35
N ALA A 51 -2.28 -2.32 0.14
CA ALA A 51 -1.13 -1.63 0.72
C ALA A 51 -0.47 -0.65 -0.27
N LEU A 52 -0.23 -1.05 -1.53
CA LEU A 52 0.33 -0.16 -2.55
C LEU A 52 -0.58 1.03 -2.86
N ARG A 53 -1.91 0.83 -2.88
CA ARG A 53 -2.88 1.91 -3.06
C ARG A 53 -2.89 2.88 -1.88
N GLU A 54 -2.81 2.38 -0.65
CA GLU A 54 -2.70 3.21 0.55
C GLU A 54 -1.39 4.02 0.54
N ILE A 55 -0.28 3.42 0.11
CA ILE A 55 0.99 4.12 -0.04
C ILE A 55 0.87 5.22 -1.08
N ALA A 56 0.34 4.95 -2.28
CA ALA A 56 0.14 5.96 -3.32
C ALA A 56 -0.75 7.13 -2.85
N GLN A 57 -1.77 6.86 -2.04
CA GLN A 57 -2.64 7.89 -1.45
C GLN A 57 -1.99 8.64 -0.27
N GLY A 58 -0.85 8.17 0.25
CA GLY A 58 -0.16 8.77 1.39
C GLY A 58 -0.80 8.47 2.75
N THR A 59 -1.68 7.46 2.83
CA THR A 59 -2.30 7.01 4.09
C THR A 59 -1.36 6.13 4.92
N VAL A 60 -0.33 5.54 4.30
CA VAL A 60 0.76 4.83 4.99
C VAL A 60 1.97 5.76 5.07
N ARG A 61 2.40 6.09 6.28
CA ARG A 61 3.58 6.93 6.52
C ARG A 61 4.84 6.08 6.64
N VAL A 62 5.87 6.48 5.92
CA VAL A 62 7.23 5.97 6.11
C VAL A 62 7.94 6.90 7.07
N LYS A 63 8.60 6.36 8.10
CA LYS A 63 9.41 7.16 9.02
C LYS A 63 10.78 7.34 8.37
N HIS A 64 11.15 8.58 8.06
CA HIS A 64 12.51 8.96 7.73
C HIS A 64 13.27 9.30 9.02
#